data_AF-R4M3F8-F1
#
_entry.id   AF-R4M3F8-F1
#
_cell.length_a   1.000
_cell.length_b   1.000
_cell.length_c   1.000
_cell.angle_alpha   90.00
_cell.angle_beta   90.00
_cell.angle_gamma   90.00
#
_symmetry.space_group_name_H-M   'P 1'
#
loop_
_entity.id
_entity.type
_entity.pdbx_description
1 polymer ?
#
loop_
_entity_poly.entity_id
_entity_poly.type
_entity_poly.pdbx_seq_one_letter_code
_entity_poly.pdbx_strand_id
1 'polypeptide(L)'
;MLYCGNDKYGLLHIQAKHGRQWHDIADARWPSAGNWRYLADYAIGATLAYPERVEYNQDNDTFAVYRRMSLPDGRYVFTTRVIISARDGKIITAFPQTT
;
A
#
# COMPACT_ATOMS: atom_id res chain seq x y z
N MET A 1 -4.69 -4.49 11.29
CA MET A 1 -5.39 -3.19 11.32
C MET A 1 -4.34 -2.10 11.14
N LEU A 2 -4.61 -1.07 10.32
CA LEU A 2 -3.65 0.00 10.08
C LEU A 2 -3.65 0.95 11.28
N TYR A 3 -2.49 1.19 11.90
CA TYR A 3 -2.39 2.16 12.99
C TYR A 3 -2.72 3.56 12.48
N CYS A 4 -3.38 4.38 13.31
CA CYS A 4 -3.59 5.81 13.01
C CYS A 4 -2.27 6.48 12.64
N GLY A 5 -1.22 6.19 13.41
CA GLY A 5 0.14 6.59 13.08
C GLY A 5 0.44 8.06 13.38
N ASN A 6 1.48 8.59 12.75
CA ASN A 6 1.91 9.98 12.79
C ASN A 6 2.71 10.29 11.51
N ASP A 7 3.45 11.40 11.45
CA ASP A 7 4.24 11.77 10.27
C ASP A 7 5.32 10.76 9.86
N LYS A 8 5.65 9.78 10.73
CA LYS A 8 6.68 8.76 10.48
C LYS A 8 6.14 7.38 10.13
N TYR A 9 4.90 7.06 10.49
CA TYR A 9 4.32 5.73 10.22
C TYR A 9 2.79 5.74 10.17
N GLY A 10 2.20 4.65 9.65
CA GLY A 10 0.76 4.41 9.70
C GLY A 10 -0.06 5.30 8.75
N LEU A 11 -1.36 5.43 9.05
CA LEU A 11 -2.32 6.11 8.17
C LEU A 11 -1.95 7.58 7.93
N LEU A 12 -1.61 8.33 8.97
CA LEU A 12 -1.29 9.75 8.84
C LEU A 12 -0.07 9.97 7.92
N HIS A 13 0.97 9.14 8.05
CA HIS A 13 2.11 9.17 7.14
C HIS A 13 1.71 8.87 5.69
N ILE A 14 0.92 7.81 5.48
CA ILE A 14 0.45 7.42 4.13
C ILE A 14 -0.40 8.52 3.52
N GLN A 15 -1.31 9.11 4.26
CA GLN A 15 -2.13 10.22 3.77
C GLN A 15 -1.28 11.42 3.39
N ALA A 16 -0.34 11.81 4.26
CA ALA A 16 0.52 12.98 4.05
C ALA A 16 1.50 12.79 2.88
N LYS A 17 2.02 11.58 2.66
CA LYS A 17 3.07 11.32 1.66
C LYS A 17 2.56 10.70 0.35
N HIS A 18 1.50 9.91 0.44
CA HIS A 18 1.02 9.06 -0.65
C HIS A 18 -0.49 9.21 -0.91
N GLY A 19 -1.20 10.06 -0.16
CA GLY A 19 -2.65 10.27 -0.34
C GLY A 19 -3.00 10.69 -1.77
N ARG A 20 -2.18 11.56 -2.38
CA ARG A 20 -2.37 11.97 -3.79
C ARG A 20 -2.19 10.79 -4.75
N GLN A 21 -1.18 9.94 -4.57
CA GLN A 21 -0.99 8.77 -5.41
C GLN A 21 -2.18 7.81 -5.31
N TRP A 22 -2.69 7.58 -4.10
CA TRP A 22 -3.89 6.75 -3.91
C TRP A 22 -5.12 7.36 -4.57
N HIS A 23 -5.28 8.68 -4.50
CA HIS A 23 -6.37 9.40 -5.12
C HIS A 23 -6.30 9.32 -6.65
N ASP A 24 -5.12 9.58 -7.23
CA ASP A 24 -4.91 9.50 -8.68
C ASP A 24 -5.22 8.09 -9.22
N ILE A 25 -4.88 7.03 -8.47
CA ILE A 25 -5.23 5.64 -8.86
C ILE A 25 -6.73 5.40 -8.73
N ALA A 26 -7.36 5.82 -7.63
CA ALA A 26 -8.79 5.64 -7.42
C ALA A 26 -9.61 6.32 -8.52
N ASP A 27 -9.23 7.54 -8.91
CA ASP A 27 -9.96 8.32 -9.89
C ASP A 27 -9.70 7.85 -11.32
N ALA A 28 -8.44 7.60 -11.69
CA ALA A 28 -8.06 7.36 -13.09
C ALA A 28 -8.01 5.87 -13.48
N ARG A 29 -7.78 4.97 -12.51
CA ARG A 29 -7.47 3.56 -12.81
C ARG A 29 -8.35 2.55 -12.09
N TRP A 30 -9.05 2.95 -11.04
CA TRP A 30 -9.96 2.08 -10.29
C TRP A 30 -11.30 2.78 -9.99
N PRO A 31 -12.14 3.04 -11.02
CA PRO A 31 -13.32 3.90 -10.87
C PRO A 31 -14.35 3.40 -9.85
N SER A 32 -14.37 2.10 -9.56
CA SER A 32 -15.24 1.48 -8.56
C SER A 32 -14.74 1.60 -7.12
N ALA A 33 -13.61 2.27 -6.88
CA ALA A 33 -13.00 2.39 -5.56
C ALA A 33 -13.84 3.24 -4.60
N GLY A 34 -14.62 4.18 -5.13
CA GLY A 34 -15.43 5.16 -4.38
C GLY A 34 -14.60 6.24 -3.67
N ASN A 35 -13.53 5.87 -2.97
CA ASN A 35 -12.60 6.78 -2.31
C ASN A 35 -11.18 6.17 -2.26
N TRP A 36 -10.16 7.00 -2.40
CA TRP A 36 -8.74 6.65 -2.21
C TRP A 36 -8.50 5.86 -0.93
N ARG A 37 -9.20 6.20 0.17
CA ARG A 37 -9.02 5.54 1.46
C ARG A 37 -9.44 4.08 1.43
N TYR A 38 -10.59 3.79 0.82
CA TYR A 38 -11.08 2.41 0.69
C TYR A 38 -10.17 1.58 -0.21
N LEU A 39 -9.73 2.16 -1.33
CA LEU A 39 -8.75 1.49 -2.20
C LEU A 39 -7.46 1.18 -1.46
N ALA A 40 -6.91 2.14 -0.71
CA ALA A 40 -5.68 1.96 0.05
C ALA A 40 -5.83 0.84 1.09
N ASP A 41 -6.90 0.85 1.89
CA ASP A 41 -7.14 -0.19 2.90
C ASP A 41 -7.32 -1.57 2.30
N TYR A 42 -8.10 -1.68 1.22
CA TYR A 42 -8.28 -2.93 0.49
C TYR A 42 -6.95 -3.44 -0.07
N ALA A 43 -6.21 -2.59 -0.77
CA ALA A 43 -4.97 -2.97 -1.43
C ALA A 43 -3.88 -3.37 -0.42
N ILE A 44 -3.72 -2.61 0.67
CA ILE A 44 -2.79 -2.94 1.75
C ILE A 44 -3.18 -4.27 2.42
N GLY A 45 -4.47 -4.45 2.74
CA GLY A 45 -4.97 -5.69 3.33
C GLY A 45 -4.70 -6.90 2.44
N ALA A 46 -4.98 -6.78 1.15
CA ALA A 46 -4.73 -7.84 0.16
C ALA A 46 -3.23 -8.17 0.04
N THR A 47 -2.35 -7.15 0.02
CA THR A 47 -0.90 -7.35 -0.04
C THR A 47 -0.35 -8.08 1.17
N LEU A 48 -0.87 -7.80 2.36
CA LEU A 48 -0.42 -8.46 3.60
C LEU A 48 -0.97 -9.89 3.72
N ALA A 49 -2.21 -10.12 3.26
CA ALA A 49 -2.83 -11.43 3.32
C ALA A 49 -2.27 -12.40 2.27
N TYR A 50 -1.95 -11.89 1.08
CA TYR A 50 -1.52 -12.68 -0.06
C TYR A 50 -0.34 -12.01 -0.78
N PRO A 51 0.86 -11.99 -0.17
CA PRO A 51 2.02 -11.35 -0.78
C PRO A 51 2.48 -12.13 -2.02
N GLU A 52 2.83 -11.40 -3.09
CA GLU A 52 3.46 -11.99 -4.28
C GLU A 52 4.99 -11.94 -4.22
N ARG A 53 5.53 -10.94 -3.51
CA ARG A 53 6.96 -10.78 -3.28
C ARG A 53 7.20 -10.16 -1.91
N VAL A 54 8.23 -10.63 -1.22
CA VAL A 54 8.71 -10.09 0.05
C VAL A 54 10.22 -9.91 -0.05
N GLU A 55 10.69 -8.71 0.28
CA GLU A 55 12.11 -8.37 0.31
C GLU A 55 12.46 -7.85 1.70
N TYR A 56 13.58 -8.30 2.26
CA TYR A 56 14.11 -7.77 3.51
C TYR A 56 15.24 -6.79 3.22
N ASN A 57 15.15 -5.58 3.79
CA ASN A 57 16.19 -4.56 3.71
C ASN A 57 16.95 -4.51 5.05
N GLN A 58 18.21 -4.92 5.01
CA GLN A 58 19.09 -4.95 6.18
C GLN A 58 19.52 -3.55 6.66
N ASP A 59 19.61 -2.56 5.76
CA ASP A 59 20.13 -1.24 6.08
C ASP A 59 19.22 -0.47 7.04
N ASN A 60 17.91 -0.72 6.95
CA ASN A 60 16.91 -0.04 7.76
C ASN A 60 15.95 -0.98 8.51
N ASP A 61 16.23 -2.28 8.50
CA ASP A 61 15.51 -3.29 9.28
C ASP A 61 14.00 -3.31 8.95
N THR A 62 13.70 -3.40 7.64
CA THR A 62 12.32 -3.39 7.12
C THR A 62 12.04 -4.51 6.13
N PHE A 63 10.78 -4.92 6.07
CA PHE A 63 10.23 -5.75 4.99
C PHE A 63 9.50 -4.88 3.98
N ALA A 64 9.76 -5.10 2.69
CA ALA A 64 8.96 -4.59 1.60
C ALA A 64 8.11 -5.74 1.02
N VAL A 65 6.78 -5.59 1.10
CA VAL A 65 5.81 -6.57 0.65
C VAL A 65 5.07 -6.02 -0.56
N TYR A 66 4.93 -6.85 -1.59
CA TYR A 66 4.36 -6.44 -2.87
C TYR A 66 3.21 -7.35 -3.29
N ARG A 67 2.22 -6.75 -3.96
CA ARG A 67 1.16 -7.49 -4.65
C ARG A 67 0.64 -6.68 -5.83
N ARG A 68 0.49 -7.33 -6.97
CA ARG A 68 -0.19 -6.76 -8.15
C ARG A 68 -1.69 -6.68 -7.90
N MET A 69 -2.25 -5.54 -8.28
CA MET A 69 -3.67 -5.25 -8.25
C MET A 69 -4.20 -5.24 -9.68
N SER A 70 -5.16 -6.10 -9.95
CA SER A 70 -5.83 -6.23 -11.24
C SER A 70 -7.33 -6.01 -11.08
N LEU A 71 -7.96 -5.52 -12.14
CA LEU A 71 -9.42 -5.49 -12.25
C LEU A 71 -9.97 -6.92 -12.39
N PRO A 72 -11.29 -7.12 -12.20
CA PRO A 72 -11.92 -8.44 -12.35
C PRO A 72 -11.73 -9.08 -13.74
N ASP A 73 -11.49 -8.26 -14.77
CA ASP A 73 -11.17 -8.70 -16.14
C ASP A 73 -9.71 -9.20 -16.30
N GLY A 74 -8.92 -9.20 -15.21
CA GLY A 74 -7.53 -9.62 -15.18
C GLY A 74 -6.53 -8.52 -15.55
N ARG A 75 -7.00 -7.34 -15.98
CA ARG A 75 -6.13 -6.25 -16.40
C ARG A 75 -5.38 -5.64 -15.22
N TYR A 76 -4.05 -5.57 -15.36
CA TYR A 76 -3.17 -4.93 -14.37
C TYR A 76 -3.49 -3.44 -14.21
N VAL A 77 -3.46 -2.95 -12.98
CA VAL A 77 -3.69 -1.54 -12.65
C VAL A 77 -2.46 -0.90 -12.01
N PHE A 78 -1.98 -1.50 -10.92
CA PHE A 78 -0.82 -1.05 -10.14
C PHE A 78 -0.29 -2.19 -9.27
N THR A 79 0.89 -2.01 -8.69
CA THR A 79 1.44 -2.88 -7.66
C THR A 79 1.42 -2.13 -6.34
N THR A 80 0.82 -2.71 -5.31
CA THR A 80 0.90 -2.16 -3.95
C THR A 80 2.24 -2.54 -3.35
N ARG A 81 2.94 -1.55 -2.78
CA ARG A 81 4.12 -1.79 -1.94
C ARG A 81 3.81 -1.37 -0.52
N VAL A 82 4.05 -2.26 0.43
CA VAL A 82 3.89 -2.03 1.88
C VAL A 82 5.24 -2.20 2.56
N ILE A 83 5.67 -1.19 3.32
CA ILE A 83 6.91 -1.21 4.09
C ILE A 83 6.56 -1.42 5.56
N ILE A 84 7.16 -2.45 6.17
CA ILE A 84 6.87 -2.91 7.52
C ILE A 84 8.17 -2.89 8.33
N SER A 85 8.13 -2.37 9.55
CA SER A 85 9.27 -2.50 10.46
C SER A 85 9.46 -3.97 10.85
N ALA A 86 10.67 -4.51 10.72
CA ALA A 86 10.97 -5.85 11.18
C ALA A 86 11.03 -5.95 12.72
N ARG A 87 11.15 -4.81 13.42
CA ARG A 87 11.25 -4.75 14.90
C ARG A 87 9.91 -4.99 15.58
N ASP A 88 8.85 -4.35 15.09
CA ASP A 88 7.55 -4.33 15.76
C ASP A 88 6.36 -4.64 14.83
N GLY A 89 6.62 -4.98 13.57
CA GLY A 89 5.59 -5.34 12.60
C GLY A 89 4.69 -4.18 12.17
N LYS A 90 5.00 -2.93 12.56
CA LYS A 90 4.18 -1.79 12.17
C LYS A 90 4.40 -1.44 10.71
N ILE A 91 3.31 -1.10 10.04
CA ILE A 91 3.33 -0.50 8.71
C ILE A 91 3.91 0.91 8.85
N ILE A 92 5.07 1.12 8.23
CA ILE A 92 5.73 2.42 8.14
C ILE A 92 5.06 3.23 7.03
N THR A 93 4.99 2.66 5.83
CA THR A 93 4.35 3.31 4.68
C THR A 93 3.75 2.29 3.72
N ALA A 94 2.84 2.74 2.86
CA ALA A 94 2.30 1.96 1.77
C ALA A 94 1.81 2.87 0.64
N PHE A 95 2.08 2.46 -0.60
CA PHE A 95 1.76 3.26 -1.78
C PHE A 95 1.60 2.39 -3.04
N PRO A 96 0.84 2.87 -4.03
CA PRO A 96 0.74 2.20 -5.32
C PRO A 96 1.95 2.56 -6.21
N GLN A 97 2.41 1.59 -6.99
CA GLN A 97 3.46 1.73 -8.00
C GLN A 97 2.88 1.34 -9.37
N THR A 98 3.05 2.20 -10.37
CA THR A 98 2.50 1.99 -11.73
C THR A 98 3.55 1.70 -12.79
N THR A 99 4.82 1.70 -12.42
CA THR A 99 6.01 1.50 -13.27
C THR A 99 6.90 0.44 -12.68
#